data_AF-A0A1B6M1J7-F1
#
_entry.id   AF-A0A1B6M1J7-F1
#
_cell.length_a   1.000
_cell.length_b   1.000
_cell.length_c   1.000
_cell.angle_alpha   90.00
_cell.angle_beta   90.00
_cell.angle_gamma   90.00
#
_symmetry.space_group_name_H-M   'P 1'
#
loop_
_entity.id
_entity.type
_entity.pdbx_description
1 polymer ?
#
loop_
_entity_poly.entity_id
_entity_poly.type
_entity_poly.pdbx_seq_one_letter_code
_entity_poly.pdbx_strand_id
1 'polypeptide(L)'
;CNKARQLSNSRLIEQSENKNKAVWDVVRSELGVKKSKKDFPNMQLENKNSSNGQEIVNFLNLKYVNISEEVKASFDKHKANVLTEQKSKTFQPEFNFKHVSAIHVENIIKSLKTKASVGWDEIPIVIIKDTKSTISKPLSFLVNECFDRGIFPD
;
A
#
# COMPACT_ATOMS: atom_id res chain seq x y z
N CYS A 1 27.94 9.05 -34.35
CA CYS A 1 26.83 8.22 -33.83
C CYS A 1 26.23 8.72 -32.50
N ASN A 2 27.02 9.08 -31.48
CA ASN A 2 26.49 9.50 -30.16
C ASN A 2 25.61 10.77 -30.17
N LYS A 3 26.00 11.80 -30.94
CA LYS A 3 25.25 13.07 -31.02
C LYS A 3 23.83 12.90 -31.59
N ALA A 4 23.69 12.09 -32.64
CA ALA A 4 22.38 11.80 -33.24
C ALA A 4 21.45 11.07 -32.26
N ARG A 5 22.02 10.17 -31.46
CA ARG A 5 21.27 9.40 -30.44
C ARG A 5 20.81 10.28 -29.28
N GLN A 6 21.67 11.18 -28.81
CA GLN A 6 21.32 12.19 -27.79
C GLN A 6 20.19 13.11 -28.25
N LEU A 7 20.25 13.60 -29.50
CA LEU A 7 19.20 14.42 -30.10
C LEU A 7 17.87 13.66 -30.20
N SER A 8 17.91 12.39 -30.60
CA SER A 8 16.72 11.53 -30.67
C SER A 8 16.06 11.33 -29.31
N ASN A 9 16.85 11.00 -28.27
CA ASN A 9 16.34 10.81 -26.91
C ASN A 9 15.77 12.11 -26.33
N SER A 10 16.42 13.25 -26.60
CA SER A 10 15.95 14.56 -26.11
C SER A 10 14.59 14.91 -26.71
N ARG A 11 14.42 14.74 -28.04
CA ARG A 11 13.13 14.96 -28.71
C ARG A 11 12.03 14.02 -28.18
N LEU A 12 12.35 12.75 -27.94
CA LEU A 12 11.41 11.79 -27.36
C LEU A 12 10.89 12.25 -25.99
N ILE A 13 11.78 12.72 -25.12
CA ILE A 13 11.43 13.20 -23.78
C ILE A 13 10.59 14.48 -23.86
N GLU A 14 10.97 15.42 -24.72
CA GLU A 14 10.26 16.69 -24.90
C GLU A 14 8.82 16.50 -25.43
N GLN A 15 8.63 15.56 -26.35
CA GLN A 15 7.34 15.29 -26.99
C GLN A 15 6.43 14.34 -26.18
N SER A 16 6.93 13.78 -25.07
CA SER A 16 6.17 12.83 -24.25
C SER A 16 5.24 13.55 -23.27
N GLU A 17 4.00 13.08 -23.18
CA GLU A 17 3.02 13.55 -22.19
C GLU A 17 3.52 13.36 -20.74
N ASN A 18 4.16 12.22 -20.46
CA ASN A 18 4.79 11.94 -19.18
C ASN A 18 6.32 11.95 -19.30
N LYS A 19 6.92 13.12 -19.07
CA LYS A 19 8.37 13.36 -19.18
C LYS A 19 9.18 12.47 -18.25
N ASN A 20 8.75 12.29 -17.00
CA ASN A 20 9.44 11.44 -16.03
C ASN A 20 9.49 9.97 -16.51
N LYS A 21 8.37 9.45 -17.01
CA LYS A 21 8.31 8.10 -17.59
C LYS A 21 9.21 7.98 -18.83
N ALA A 22 9.20 8.99 -19.71
CA ALA A 22 10.03 9.01 -20.91
C ALA A 22 11.53 8.98 -20.59
N VAL A 23 11.98 9.77 -19.61
CA VAL A 23 13.37 9.73 -19.12
C VAL A 23 13.73 8.34 -18.62
N TRP A 24 12.88 7.72 -17.80
CA TRP A 24 13.10 6.36 -17.31
C TRP A 24 13.06 5.28 -18.40
N ASP A 25 12.24 5.46 -19.45
CA ASP A 25 12.22 4.58 -20.61
C ASP A 25 13.55 4.65 -21.39
N VAL A 26 14.12 5.86 -21.56
CA VAL A 26 15.45 6.05 -22.15
C VAL A 26 16.54 5.39 -21.29
N VAL A 27 16.56 5.63 -19.98
CA VAL A 27 17.56 5.02 -19.09
C VAL A 27 17.50 3.48 -19.16
N ARG A 28 16.29 2.90 -19.16
CA ARG A 28 16.12 1.45 -19.25
C ARG A 28 16.61 0.86 -20.58
N SER A 29 16.38 1.55 -21.69
CA SER A 29 16.84 1.08 -23.00
C SER A 29 18.36 1.08 -23.10
N GLU A 30 19.02 2.11 -22.55
CA GLU A 30 20.48 2.21 -22.49
C GLU A 30 21.10 1.13 -21.60
N LEU A 31 20.44 0.77 -20.50
CA LEU A 31 20.88 -0.30 -19.61
C LEU A 31 20.56 -1.72 -20.13
N GLY A 32 19.99 -1.83 -21.34
CA GLY A 32 19.62 -3.12 -21.93
C GLY A 32 18.49 -3.85 -21.20
N VAL A 33 17.72 -3.14 -20.36
CA VAL A 33 16.63 -3.73 -19.57
C VAL A 33 15.47 -4.03 -20.50
N LYS A 34 15.27 -5.30 -20.84
CA LYS A 34 14.13 -5.75 -21.63
C LYS A 34 12.85 -5.59 -20.80
N LYS A 35 11.82 -4.99 -21.39
CA LYS A 35 10.47 -5.04 -20.80
C LYS A 35 10.06 -6.51 -20.75
N SER A 36 9.89 -7.05 -19.55
CA SER A 36 9.14 -8.29 -19.36
C SER A 36 7.74 -8.03 -19.92
N LYS A 37 7.33 -8.83 -20.91
CA LYS A 37 5.92 -8.93 -21.22
C LYS A 37 5.27 -9.54 -19.98
N LYS A 38 4.54 -8.71 -19.25
CA LYS A 38 3.59 -9.21 -18.27
C LYS A 38 2.41 -9.71 -19.09
N ASP A 39 2.44 -10.99 -19.43
CA ASP A 39 1.27 -11.62 -20.00
C ASP A 39 0.21 -11.63 -18.90
N PHE A 40 -0.99 -11.14 -19.24
CA PHE A 40 -2.11 -11.31 -18.33
C PHE A 40 -2.40 -12.81 -18.22
N PRO A 41 -2.79 -13.30 -17.03
CA PRO A 41 -3.19 -14.69 -16.90
C PRO A 41 -4.34 -14.96 -17.88
N ASN A 42 -4.29 -16.11 -18.55
CA ASN A 42 -5.41 -16.57 -19.35
C ASN A 42 -6.62 -16.71 -18.43
N MET A 43 -7.66 -15.91 -18.67
CA MET A 43 -8.91 -15.95 -17.91
C MET A 43 -10.03 -16.47 -18.81
N GLN A 44 -10.81 -17.41 -18.28
CA GLN A 44 -12.02 -17.88 -18.96
C GLN A 44 -13.12 -16.83 -18.80
N LEU A 45 -13.41 -16.13 -19.89
CA LEU A 45 -14.50 -15.18 -20.03
C LEU A 45 -15.68 -15.92 -20.68
N GLU A 46 -16.64 -16.38 -19.87
CA GLU A 46 -17.83 -17.15 -20.30
C GLU A 46 -17.52 -18.29 -21.29
N ASN A 47 -17.49 -17.99 -22.59
CA ASN A 47 -17.29 -18.93 -23.69
C ASN A 47 -15.92 -18.81 -24.39
N LYS A 48 -15.00 -17.95 -23.93
CA LYS A 48 -13.65 -17.81 -24.50
C LYS A 48 -12.58 -17.60 -23.44
N ASN A 49 -11.37 -18.11 -23.69
CA ASN A 49 -10.20 -17.71 -22.91
C ASN A 49 -9.61 -16.43 -23.49
N SER A 50 -9.30 -15.44 -22.65
CA SER A 50 -8.64 -14.21 -23.05
C SER A 50 -7.41 -13.94 -22.19
N SER A 51 -6.33 -13.52 -22.84
CA SER A 51 -5.13 -12.93 -22.23
C SER A 51 -5.04 -11.42 -22.50
N ASN A 52 -6.08 -10.83 -23.09
CA ASN A 52 -6.13 -9.41 -23.35
C ASN A 52 -6.62 -8.68 -22.09
N GLY A 53 -5.72 -7.91 -21.45
CA GLY A 53 -6.03 -7.17 -20.23
C GLY A 53 -7.24 -6.24 -20.36
N GLN A 54 -7.46 -5.62 -21.53
CA GLN A 54 -8.61 -4.74 -21.72
C GLN A 54 -9.93 -5.53 -21.75
N GLU A 55 -9.94 -6.71 -22.38
CA GLU A 55 -11.11 -7.59 -22.39
C GLU A 55 -11.43 -8.11 -20.99
N ILE A 56 -10.40 -8.50 -20.23
CA ILE A 56 -10.54 -8.98 -18.86
C ILE A 56 -11.11 -7.87 -17.95
N VAL A 57 -10.57 -6.66 -18.04
CA VAL A 57 -11.03 -5.51 -17.24
C VAL A 57 -12.48 -5.17 -17.57
N ASN A 58 -12.81 -5.10 -18.87
CA ASN A 58 -14.18 -4.80 -19.30
C ASN A 58 -15.17 -5.89 -18.81
N PHE A 59 -14.78 -7.16 -18.89
CA PHE A 59 -15.57 -8.27 -18.37
C PHE A 59 -15.81 -8.16 -16.86
N LEU A 60 -14.75 -7.95 -16.06
CA LEU A 60 -14.88 -7.80 -14.61
C LEU A 60 -15.77 -6.62 -14.24
N ASN A 61 -15.59 -5.48 -14.91
CA ASN A 61 -16.43 -4.30 -14.68
C ASN A 61 -17.90 -4.62 -14.94
N LEU A 62 -18.23 -5.27 -16.06
CA LEU A 62 -19.60 -5.66 -16.37
C LEU A 62 -20.16 -6.66 -15.34
N LYS A 63 -19.38 -7.67 -14.93
CA LYS A 63 -19.81 -8.65 -13.93
C LYS A 63 -20.11 -7.98 -12.58
N TYR A 64 -19.26 -7.08 -12.10
CA TYR A 64 -19.47 -6.42 -10.80
C TYR A 64 -20.61 -5.39 -10.81
N VAL A 65 -20.83 -4.70 -11.93
CA VAL A 65 -21.98 -3.80 -12.07
C VAL A 65 -23.29 -4.59 -12.08
N ASN A 66 -23.31 -5.74 -12.76
CA ASN A 66 -24.54 -6.50 -12.96
C ASN A 66 -24.79 -7.58 -11.90
N ILE A 67 -23.85 -7.84 -10.98
CA ILE A 67 -24.00 -8.91 -9.99
C ILE A 67 -25.24 -8.73 -9.10
N SER A 68 -25.64 -7.50 -8.80
CA SER A 68 -26.84 -7.23 -8.03
C SER A 68 -28.12 -7.65 -8.76
N GLU A 69 -28.14 -7.50 -10.09
CA GLU A 69 -29.26 -7.91 -10.94
C GLU A 69 -29.26 -9.43 -11.18
N GLU A 70 -28.08 -10.02 -11.44
CA GLU A 70 -27.90 -11.47 -11.65
C GLU A 70 -28.31 -12.28 -10.41
N VAL A 71 -27.90 -11.83 -9.21
CA VAL A 71 -28.18 -12.55 -7.96
C VAL A 71 -29.65 -12.37 -7.53
N LYS A 72 -30.42 -11.48 -8.17
CA LYS A 72 -31.76 -11.06 -7.75
C LYS A 72 -31.84 -10.90 -6.24
N ALA A 73 -30.78 -10.35 -5.65
CA ALA A 73 -30.63 -10.30 -4.21
C ALA A 73 -31.73 -9.41 -3.66
N SER A 74 -32.82 -10.02 -3.20
CA SER A 74 -33.75 -9.33 -2.33
C SER A 74 -32.96 -9.02 -1.07
N PHE A 75 -32.57 -7.76 -0.92
CA PHE A 75 -31.94 -7.25 0.29
C PHE A 75 -33.00 -7.25 1.40
N ASP A 76 -33.28 -8.43 1.93
CA ASP A 76 -34.09 -8.59 3.12
C ASP A 76 -33.24 -8.11 4.31
N LYS A 77 -33.40 -6.83 4.62
CA LYS A 77 -32.76 -6.15 5.75
C LYS A 77 -33.03 -6.90 7.06
N HIS A 78 -34.19 -7.53 7.21
CA HIS A 78 -34.52 -8.31 8.40
C HIS A 78 -33.66 -9.57 8.46
N LYS A 79 -33.54 -10.32 7.37
CA LYS A 79 -32.66 -11.50 7.30
C LYS A 79 -31.19 -11.16 7.53
N ALA A 80 -30.72 -10.03 7.00
CA ALA A 80 -29.36 -9.53 7.25
C ALA A 80 -29.14 -9.16 8.72
N ASN A 81 -30.08 -8.46 9.35
CA ASN A 81 -30.00 -8.12 10.76
C ASN A 81 -30.02 -9.37 11.65
N VAL A 82 -30.91 -10.34 11.38
CA VAL A 82 -30.97 -11.60 12.14
C VAL A 82 -29.64 -12.37 12.06
N LEU A 83 -29.01 -12.44 10.88
CA LEU A 83 -27.70 -13.08 10.71
C LEU A 83 -26.59 -12.32 11.47
N THR A 84 -26.67 -10.99 11.49
CA THR A 84 -25.69 -10.13 12.19
C THR A 84 -25.85 -10.23 13.70
N GLU A 85 -27.09 -10.28 14.19
CA GLU A 85 -27.44 -10.47 15.60
C GLU A 85 -27.16 -11.90 16.11
N GLN A 86 -27.34 -12.93 15.27
CA GLN A 86 -26.93 -14.29 15.63
C GLN A 86 -25.41 -14.43 15.75
N LYS A 87 -24.65 -13.76 14.87
CA LYS A 87 -23.18 -13.74 14.93
C LYS A 87 -22.65 -12.87 16.07
N SER A 88 -23.34 -11.78 16.42
CA SER A 88 -22.90 -10.90 17.52
C SER A 88 -23.05 -11.54 18.90
N LYS A 89 -23.93 -12.52 19.06
CA LYS A 89 -24.08 -13.30 20.31
C LYS A 89 -22.94 -14.28 20.59
N THR A 90 -22.08 -14.60 19.61
CA THR A 90 -21.13 -15.71 19.75
C THR A 90 -19.69 -15.31 20.08
N PHE A 91 -19.27 -14.07 19.90
CA PHE A 91 -17.99 -13.57 20.42
C PHE A 91 -17.93 -12.06 20.21
N GLN A 92 -17.96 -11.28 21.30
CA GLN A 92 -17.52 -9.89 21.28
C GLN A 92 -16.08 -9.91 21.78
N PRO A 93 -15.06 -9.88 20.91
CA PRO A 93 -13.70 -9.71 21.39
C PRO A 93 -13.61 -8.36 22.10
N GLU A 94 -13.46 -8.38 23.43
CA GLU A 94 -13.06 -7.18 24.16
C GLU A 94 -11.66 -6.80 23.67
N PHE A 95 -11.59 -5.71 22.91
CA PHE A 95 -10.32 -5.12 22.55
C PHE A 95 -9.74 -4.47 23.80
N ASN A 96 -8.71 -5.08 24.37
CA ASN A 96 -7.98 -4.53 25.49
C ASN A 96 -6.53 -4.25 25.09
N PHE A 97 -6.12 -2.98 25.19
CA PHE A 97 -4.76 -2.58 24.91
C PHE A 97 -3.90 -2.82 26.16
N LYS A 98 -2.81 -3.58 26.00
CA LYS A 98 -1.80 -3.66 27.06
C LYS A 98 -0.84 -2.50 26.91
N HIS A 99 -0.58 -1.82 28.03
CA HIS A 99 0.46 -0.79 28.10
C HIS A 99 1.80 -1.33 27.60
N VAL A 100 2.50 -0.48 26.87
CA VAL A 100 3.81 -0.74 26.30
C VAL A 100 4.87 -0.43 27.36
N SER A 101 5.88 -1.30 27.47
CA SER A 101 7.01 -1.09 28.37
C SER A 101 8.15 -0.35 27.68
N ALA A 102 9.00 0.33 28.46
CA ALA A 102 10.19 1.01 27.94
C ALA A 102 11.13 0.05 27.16
N ILE A 103 11.27 -1.20 27.63
CA ILE A 103 12.07 -2.24 26.95
C ILE A 103 11.48 -2.59 25.59
N HIS A 104 10.14 -2.64 25.49
CA HIS A 104 9.47 -2.88 24.22
C HIS A 104 9.75 -1.74 23.23
N VAL A 105 9.63 -0.48 23.67
CA VAL A 105 9.98 0.70 22.86
C VAL A 105 11.45 0.68 22.45
N GLU A 106 12.36 0.31 23.36
CA GLU A 106 13.78 0.20 23.05
C GLU A 106 14.06 -0.83 21.94
N ASN A 107 13.38 -1.98 22.01
CA ASN A 107 13.50 -3.02 20.98
C ASN A 107 12.93 -2.57 19.62
N ILE A 108 11.86 -1.79 19.62
CA ILE A 108 11.34 -1.14 18.42
C ILE A 108 12.39 -0.18 17.84
N ILE A 109 12.96 0.71 18.66
CA ILE A 109 13.99 1.65 18.20
C ILE A 109 15.20 0.92 17.60
N LYS A 110 15.63 -0.19 18.22
CA LYS A 110 16.70 -1.05 17.70
C LYS A 110 16.38 -1.63 16.32
N SER A 111 15.12 -2.03 16.08
CA SER A 111 14.70 -2.68 14.83
C SER A 111 14.51 -1.71 13.66
N LEU A 112 14.45 -0.39 13.91
CA LEU A 112 14.33 0.62 12.86
C LEU A 112 15.47 0.50 11.85
N LYS A 113 15.18 0.59 10.55
CA LYS A 113 16.21 0.53 9.51
C LYS A 113 17.06 1.81 9.55
N THR A 114 18.38 1.66 9.62
CA THR A 114 19.28 2.82 9.49
C THR A 114 19.23 3.34 8.06
N LYS A 115 18.87 4.61 7.88
CA LYS A 115 18.73 5.30 6.59
C LYS A 115 19.29 6.71 6.71
N ALA A 116 19.74 7.28 5.60
CA ALA A 116 20.23 8.66 5.53
C ALA A 116 19.10 9.70 5.42
N SER A 117 17.90 9.28 5.01
CA SER A 117 16.72 10.14 4.97
C SER A 117 16.25 10.48 6.38
N VAL A 118 16.00 11.76 6.64
CA VAL A 118 15.45 12.28 7.90
C VAL A 118 13.97 12.62 7.74
N GLY A 119 13.24 12.67 8.86
CA GLY A 119 11.85 13.11 8.90
C GLY A 119 11.72 14.63 8.81
N TRP A 120 10.51 15.13 9.08
CA TRP A 120 10.25 16.57 9.15
C TRP A 120 10.97 17.25 10.32
N ASP A 121 11.27 16.49 11.38
CA ASP A 121 12.06 16.94 12.54
C ASP A 121 13.56 17.06 12.25
N GLU A 122 14.00 16.65 11.06
CA GLU A 122 15.39 16.59 10.64
C GLU A 122 16.30 15.74 11.54
N ILE A 123 15.73 14.86 12.39
CA ILE A 123 16.50 14.04 13.32
C ILE A 123 16.97 12.75 12.63
N PRO A 124 18.28 12.49 12.54
CA PRO A 124 18.79 11.24 12.01
C PRO A 124 18.45 10.05 12.88
N ILE A 125 18.05 8.94 12.25
CA ILE A 125 17.72 7.68 12.93
C ILE A 125 18.88 7.12 13.78
N VAL A 126 20.12 7.47 13.41
CA VAL A 126 21.32 7.09 14.17
C VAL A 126 21.27 7.69 15.58
N ILE A 127 20.91 8.97 15.71
CA ILE A 127 20.81 9.65 17.01
C ILE A 127 19.73 9.00 17.87
N ILE A 128 18.58 8.67 17.28
CA ILE A 128 17.47 8.00 17.97
C ILE A 128 17.93 6.63 18.51
N LYS A 129 18.69 5.87 17.72
CA LYS A 129 19.24 4.57 18.14
C LYS A 129 20.30 4.66 19.22
N ASP A 130 21.11 5.70 19.20
CA ASP A 130 22.16 5.95 20.18
C ASP A 130 21.56 6.42 21.52
N THR A 131 20.47 7.18 21.48
CA THR A 131 19.79 7.72 22.66
C THR A 131 18.62 6.85 23.17
N LYS A 132 18.39 5.68 22.56
CA LYS A 132 17.25 4.79 22.86
C LYS A 132 17.04 4.51 24.35
N SER A 133 18.11 4.24 25.11
CA SER A 133 18.02 3.93 26.54
C SER A 133 17.49 5.10 27.36
N THR A 134 17.71 6.32 26.89
CA THR A 134 17.25 7.56 27.51
C THR A 134 15.80 7.88 27.12
N ILE A 135 15.46 7.76 25.83
CA ILE A 135 14.16 8.20 25.32
C ILE A 135 13.05 7.13 25.43
N SER A 136 13.41 5.85 25.58
CA SER A 136 12.42 4.76 25.63
C SER A 136 11.42 4.88 26.78
N LYS A 137 11.86 5.34 27.96
CA LYS A 137 10.98 5.52 29.11
C LYS A 137 9.93 6.63 28.87
N PRO A 138 10.30 7.87 28.53
CA PRO A 138 9.31 8.91 28.25
C PRO A 138 8.43 8.58 27.04
N LEU A 139 8.96 7.93 26.00
CA LEU A 139 8.15 7.49 24.85
C LEU A 139 7.12 6.43 25.24
N SER A 140 7.48 5.45 26.07
CA SER A 140 6.52 4.44 26.55
C SER A 140 5.38 5.07 27.35
N PHE A 141 5.67 6.08 28.17
CA PHE A 141 4.66 6.83 28.89
C PHE A 141 3.73 7.58 27.93
N LEU A 142 4.28 8.33 26.97
CA LEU A 142 3.48 9.05 25.98
C LEU A 142 2.58 8.12 25.16
N VAL A 143 3.11 6.99 24.69
CA VAL A 143 2.34 6.01 23.92
C VAL A 143 1.16 5.47 24.74
N ASN A 144 1.38 5.12 26.00
CA ASN A 144 0.31 4.63 26.87
C ASN A 144 -0.74 5.71 27.14
N GLU A 145 -0.31 6.95 27.41
CA GLU A 145 -1.23 8.08 27.59
C GLU A 145 -2.07 8.36 26.33
N CYS A 146 -1.50 8.17 25.13
CA CYS A 146 -2.26 8.31 23.88
C CYS A 146 -3.42 7.31 23.81
N PHE A 147 -3.17 6.06 24.20
CA PHE A 147 -4.22 5.03 24.22
C PHE A 147 -5.22 5.24 25.36
N ASP A 148 -4.76 5.65 26.54
CA ASP A 148 -5.62 5.85 27.71
C ASP A 148 -6.55 7.06 27.54
N ARG A 149 -6.06 8.14 26.89
CA ARG A 149 -6.83 9.39 26.72
C ARG A 149 -7.45 9.56 25.34
N GLY A 150 -7.01 8.78 24.35
CA GLY A 150 -7.40 8.97 22.94
C GLY A 150 -6.88 10.27 22.33
N ILE A 151 -5.76 10.82 22.83
CA ILE A 151 -5.15 12.06 22.34
C ILE A 151 -3.79 11.73 21.72
N PHE A 152 -3.54 12.14 20.48
CA PHE A 152 -2.32 11.82 19.73
C PHE A 152 -1.59 13.09 19.31
N PRO A 153 -0.25 13.05 19.13
CA PRO A 153 0.51 14.15 18.55
C PRO A 153 0.04 14.48 17.12
N ASP A 154 0.08 15.77 16.75
CA ASP A 154 -0.23 16.27 15.41
C ASP A 154 0.83 15.86 14.35
#